data_AF-A0A3S4HT27-F1
#
_entry.id   AF-A0A3S4HT27-F1
#
_cell.length_a   1.000
_cell.length_b   1.000
_cell.length_c   1.000
_cell.angle_alpha   90.00
_cell.angle_beta   90.00
_cell.angle_gamma   90.00
#
_symmetry.space_group_name_H-M   'P 1'
#
loop_
_entity.id
_entity.type
_entity.pdbx_description
1 polymer ?
#
loop_
_entity_poly.entity_id
_entity_poly.type
_entity_poly.pdbx_seq_one_letter_code
_entity_poly.pdbx_strand_id
1 'polypeptide(L)' 'MSDALLNAGRQTLMLELQEASRLPERLGDDFVRAANIIIHCEGKVIVSGIGKSGHIG' A
#
# COMPACT_ATOMS: atom_id res chain seq x y z
N MET A 1 -2.31 32.02 5.21
CA MET A 1 -1.74 30.87 5.95
C MET A 1 -2.71 29.69 5.99
N SER A 2 -3.98 29.89 6.41
CA SER A 2 -5.02 28.84 6.39
C SER A 2 -5.20 28.19 5.00
N ASP A 3 -5.26 28.99 3.93
CA ASP A 3 -5.45 28.45 2.57
C ASP A 3 -4.30 27.56 2.08
N ALA A 4 -3.06 27.87 2.49
CA ALA A 4 -1.90 27.04 2.15
C ALA A 4 -1.97 25.65 2.82
N LEU A 5 -2.42 25.60 4.08
CA LEU A 5 -2.62 24.34 4.80
C LEU A 5 -3.78 23.53 4.20
N LEU A 6 -4.90 24.17 3.87
CA LEU A 6 -6.03 23.51 3.22
C LEU A 6 -5.65 22.97 1.83
N ASN A 7 -4.87 23.73 1.06
CA ASN A 7 -4.40 23.28 -0.25
C ASN A 7 -3.41 22.13 -0.14
N ALA A 8 -2.49 22.16 0.83
CA ALA A 8 -1.58 21.04 1.10
C ALA A 8 -2.36 19.78 1.47
N GLY A 9 -3.35 19.88 2.36
CA GLY A 9 -4.22 18.75 2.72
C GLY A 9 -4.97 18.17 1.52
N ARG A 10 -5.59 19.03 0.70
CA ARG A 10 -6.27 18.60 -0.54
C ARG A 10 -5.31 17.91 -1.50
N GLN A 11 -4.13 18.47 -1.72
CA GLN A 11 -3.13 17.91 -2.62
C GLN A 11 -2.68 16.53 -2.17
N THR A 12 -2.37 16.36 -0.87
CA THR A 12 -2.00 15.06 -0.31
C THR A 12 -3.09 14.03 -0.55
N LEU A 13 -4.35 14.36 -0.25
CA LEU A 13 -5.47 13.43 -0.47
C LEU A 13 -5.63 13.06 -1.95
N MET A 14 -5.50 14.02 -2.86
CA MET A 14 -5.60 13.76 -4.30
C MET A 14 -4.48 12.86 -4.81
N LEU A 15 -3.25 13.02 -4.32
CA LEU A 15 -2.13 12.16 -4.66
C LEU A 15 -2.35 10.72 -4.19
N GLU A 16 -2.79 10.55 -2.94
CA GLU A 16 -3.07 9.21 -2.38
C GLU A 16 -4.21 8.53 -3.14
N LEU A 17 -5.27 9.26 -3.50
CA LEU A 17 -6.36 8.73 -4.32
C LEU A 17 -5.89 8.30 -5.71
N GLN A 18 -5.02 9.08 -6.34
CA GLN A 18 -4.46 8.76 -7.65
C GLN A 18 -3.59 7.50 -7.60
N GLU A 19 -2.78 7.30 -6.55
CA GLU A 19 -2.00 6.07 -6.41
C GLU A 19 -2.90 4.87 -6.05
N ALA A 20 -3.90 5.08 -5.20
CA ALA A 20 -4.88 4.05 -4.87
C ALA A 20 -5.66 3.59 -6.11
N SER A 21 -6.01 4.49 -7.03
CA SER A 21 -6.74 4.13 -8.25
C SER A 21 -5.94 3.23 -9.20
N ARG A 22 -4.60 3.16 -9.04
CA ARG A 22 -3.73 2.25 -9.80
C ARG A 22 -3.58 0.86 -9.16
N LEU A 23 -4.00 0.67 -7.91
CA LEU A 23 -3.87 -0.62 -7.22
C LEU A 23 -4.60 -1.78 -7.93
N PRO A 24 -5.79 -1.59 -8.55
CA PRO A 24 -6.44 -2.68 -9.28
C PRO A 24 -5.58 -3.27 -10.40
N GLU A 25 -4.77 -2.45 -11.08
CA GLU A 25 -3.87 -2.90 -12.15
C GLU A 25 -2.75 -3.81 -11.65
N ARG A 26 -2.42 -3.75 -10.36
CA ARG A 26 -1.39 -4.58 -9.71
C ARG A 26 -1.94 -5.95 -9.25
N LEU A 27 -3.25 -6.16 -9.31
CA LEU A 27 -3.90 -7.42 -8.97
C LEU A 27 -3.86 -8.41 -10.13
N GLY A 28 -2.64 -8.78 -10.56
CA GLY A 28 -2.39 -9.74 -11.64
C GLY A 28 -1.81 -11.08 -11.15
N ASP A 29 -1.18 -11.81 -12.07
CA ASP A 29 -0.66 -13.16 -11.80
C ASP A 29 0.37 -13.20 -10.65
N ASP A 30 1.17 -12.15 -10.47
CA ASP A 30 2.10 -12.03 -9.33
C ASP A 30 1.36 -12.00 -7.99
N PHE A 31 0.23 -11.31 -7.91
CA PHE A 31 -0.60 -11.26 -6.72
C PHE A 31 -1.17 -12.65 -6.39
N VAL A 32 -1.73 -13.33 -7.39
CA VAL A 32 -2.29 -14.69 -7.22
C VAL A 32 -1.20 -15.67 -6.80
N ARG A 33 -0.02 -15.59 -7.43
CA ARG A 33 1.15 -16.41 -7.06
C ARG A 33 1.58 -16.17 -5.62
N ALA A 34 1.70 -14.91 -5.19
CA ALA A 34 2.06 -14.58 -3.81
C ALA A 34 1.01 -15.11 -2.81
N ALA A 35 -0.28 -14.92 -3.08
CA ALA A 35 -1.36 -15.43 -2.26
C ALA A 35 -1.33 -16.96 -2.14
N ASN A 36 -1.08 -17.66 -3.25
CA ASN A 36 -0.94 -19.11 -3.26
C ASN A 36 0.27 -19.59 -2.45
N ILE A 37 1.41 -18.91 -2.51
CA ILE A 37 2.57 -19.25 -1.67
C ILE A 37 2.23 -19.08 -0.18
N ILE A 38 1.57 -17.98 0.17
CA ILE A 38 1.20 -17.66 1.56
C ILE A 38 0.22 -18.69 2.12
N ILE A 39 -0.85 -19.03 1.38
CA ILE A 39 -1.90 -19.93 1.89
C ILE A 39 -1.43 -21.37 2.07
N HIS A 40 -0.40 -21.78 1.31
CA HIS A 40 0.21 -23.11 1.45
C HIS A 40 1.42 -23.11 2.40
N CYS A 41 1.68 -22.01 3.12
CA CYS A 41 2.76 -21.96 4.10
C CYS A 41 2.39 -22.78 5.35
N GLU A 42 3.08 -23.89 5.58
CA GLU A 42 2.90 -24.74 6.78
C GLU A 42 3.50 -24.11 8.06
N GLY A 43 4.35 -23.10 7.89
CA GLY A 43 5.03 -22.40 8.98
C GLY A 43 4.44 -21.03 9.28
N LYS A 44 5.30 -20.00 9.27
CA LYS A 44 4.89 -18.61 9.45
C LYS A 44 5.43 -17.75 8.32
N VAL A 45 4.60 -16.83 7.85
CA VAL A 45 5.04 -15.73 6.98
C VAL A 45 5.54 -14.61 7.88
N ILE A 46 6.81 -14.26 7.75
CA ILE A 46 7.43 -13.18 8.49
C ILE A 46 7.48 -11.94 7.60
N VAL A 47 6.80 -10.87 8.02
CA VAL A 47 6.85 -9.56 7.38
C VAL A 47 7.80 -8.66 8.19
N SER A 48 8.68 -7.95 7.52
CA SER A 48 9.65 -7.04 8.15
C SER A 48 9.86 -5.81 7.29
N GLY A 49 10.09 -4.68 7.95
CA GLY A 49 10.35 -3.39 7.32
C GLY A 49 10.90 -2.38 8.32
N ILE A 50 11.43 -1.27 7.80
CA ILE A 50 11.97 -0.17 8.61
C ILE A 50 11.12 1.09 8.44
N GLY A 51 11.07 1.94 9.47
CA GLY A 51 10.35 3.21 9.43
C GLY A 51 8.86 3.02 9.17
N LYS A 52 8.24 3.90 8.35
CA LYS A 52 6.81 3.83 8.02
C LYS A 52 6.40 2.46 7.49
N SER A 53 7.22 1.85 6.62
CA SER A 53 6.92 0.54 6.03
C SER A 53 6.86 -0.57 7.07
N GLY A 54 7.68 -0.51 8.13
CA GLY A 54 7.61 -1.44 9.24
C GLY A 54 6.42 -1.23 10.18
N HIS A 55 5.80 -0.04 10.18
CA HIS A 55 4.55 0.20 10.91
C HIS A 55 3.31 -0.27 10.13
N ILE A 56 3.41 -0.39 8.80
CA ILE A 56 2.32 -0.85 7.93
C ILE A 56 2.32 -2.36 7.75
N GLY A 57 3.52 -2.96 7.56
CA GLY A 57 3.70 -4.40 7.37
C GLY A 57 3.38 -5.22 8.61
#